data_AF-A0AAU4L0X8-F1
#
_entry.id   AF-A0AAU4L0X8-F1
#
_cell.length_a   1.000
_cell.length_b   1.000
_cell.length_c   1.000
_cell.angle_alpha   90.00
_cell.angle_beta   90.00
_cell.angle_gamma   90.00
#
_symmetry.space_group_name_H-M   'P 1'
#
loop_
_entity.id
_entity.type
_entity.pdbx_description
1 polymer ?
#
loop_
_entity_poly.entity_id
_entity_poly.type
_entity_poly.pdbx_seq_one_letter_code
_entity_poly.pdbx_strand_id
1 'polypeptide(L)' 'MPLARLARQLLETMITHQARRLGGLRAPTVDYLRTLLPDDLPSDPAVAKKA' A
#
# COMPACT_ATOMS: atom_id res chain seq x y z
N MET A 1 17.02 11.32 10.33
CA MET A 1 16.26 11.39 9.05
C MET A 1 16.05 10.05 8.29
N PRO A 2 16.51 8.85 8.69
CA PRO A 2 16.22 7.62 7.92
C PRO A 2 14.79 7.08 8.15
N LEU A 3 14.26 7.21 9.37
CA LEU A 3 12.95 6.67 9.74
C LEU A 3 11.79 7.31 8.98
N ALA A 4 11.81 8.64 8.84
CA ALA A 4 10.77 9.38 8.10
C ALA A 4 10.73 8.99 6.61
N ARG A 5 11.90 8.71 6.02
CA ARG A 5 12.00 8.26 4.63
C ARG A 5 11.42 6.86 4.47
N LEU A 6 11.78 5.94 5.37
CA LEU A 6 11.26 4.58 5.37
C LEU A 6 9.74 4.58 5.58
N ALA A 7 9.23 5.34 6.55
CA ALA A 7 7.80 5.45 6.80
C ALA A 7 7.05 5.96 5.56
N ARG A 8 7.61 6.96 4.86
CA ARG A 8 7.03 7.47 3.63
C ARG A 8 7.02 6.43 2.51
N GLN A 9 8.14 5.74 2.29
CA GLN A 9 8.23 4.69 1.26
C GLN A 9 7.27 3.53 1.52
N LEU A 10 7.11 3.15 2.79
CA LEU A 10 6.16 2.12 3.19
C LEU A 10 4.72 2.56 2.89
N LEU A 11 4.34 3.77 3.29
CA LEU A 11 3.00 4.30 3.02
C LEU A 11 2.70 4.42 1.52
N GLU A 12 3.64 4.95 0.72
CA GLU A 12 3.51 5.06 -0.74
C GLU A 12 3.29 3.68 -1.39
N THR A 13 3.98 2.66 -0.89
CA THR A 13 3.82 1.27 -1.36
C THR A 13 2.45 0.72 -0.99
N MET A 14 2.01 0.90 0.25
CA MET A 14 0.69 0.45 0.70
C MET A 14 -0.46 1.11 -0.08
N ILE A 15 -0.37 2.42 -0.35
CA ILE A 15 -1.37 3.13 -1.18
C ILE A 15 -1.42 2.54 -2.59
N THR A 16 -0.27 2.20 -3.17
CA THR A 16 -0.19 1.59 -4.50
C THR A 16 -0.86 0.21 -4.52
N HIS A 17 -0.65 -0.61 -3.48
CA HIS A 17 -1.27 -1.92 -3.35
C HIS A 17 -2.79 -1.81 -3.15
N GLN A 18 -3.23 -0.88 -2.29
CA GLN A 18 -4.64 -0.57 -2.06
C GLN A 18 -5.32 -0.19 -3.38
N ALA A 19 -4.72 0.70 -4.17
CA ALA A 19 -5.27 1.13 -5.46
C ALA A 19 -5.46 -0.06 -6.43
N ARG A 20 -4.49 -0.98 -6.51
CA ARG A 20 -4.62 -2.20 -7.33
C ARG A 20 -5.75 -3.10 -6.84
N ARG A 21 -5.86 -3.33 -5.53
CA ARG A 21 -6.95 -4.14 -4.95
C ARG A 21 -8.32 -3.52 -5.25
N LEU A 22 -8.48 -2.22 -4.99
CA LEU A 22 -9.74 -1.52 -5.22
C LEU A 22 -10.13 -1.47 -6.70
N GLY A 23 -9.15 -1.36 -7.61
CA GLY A 23 -9.39 -1.42 -9.05
C GLY A 23 -9.97 -2.76 -9.53
N GLY A 24 -9.82 -3.83 -8.76
CA GLY A 24 -10.43 -5.14 -9.04
C GLY A 24 -11.85 -5.32 -8.48
N LEU A 25 -12.34 -4.38 -7.67
CA LEU A 25 -13.67 -4.49 -7.05
C LEU A 25 -14.76 -4.00 -8.01
N ARG A 26 -15.88 -4.73 -8.05
CA ARG A 26 -17.04 -4.38 -8.88
C ARG A 26 -17.75 -3.09 -8.45
N ALA A 27 -17.78 -2.81 -7.15
CA ALA A 27 -18.47 -1.66 -6.56
C ALA A 27 -17.73 -1.15 -5.31
N PRO A 28 -16.55 -0.52 -5.48
CA PRO A 28 -15.82 0.06 -4.36
C PRO A 28 -16.57 1.28 -3.77
N THR A 29 -16.49 1.46 -2.45
CA THR A 29 -17.00 2.63 -1.73
C THR A 29 -15.85 3.52 -1.26
N VAL A 30 -16.19 4.75 -0.85
CA VAL A 30 -15.24 5.71 -0.29
C VAL A 30 -14.60 5.20 1.00
N ASP A 31 -15.31 4.39 1.79
CA ASP A 31 -14.78 3.86 3.05
C ASP A 31 -13.63 2.88 2.82
N TYR A 32 -13.60 2.17 1.69
CA TYR A 32 -12.45 1.34 1.34
C TYR A 32 -11.20 2.16 0.99
N LEU A 33 -11.34 3.37 0.43
CA LEU A 33 -10.21 4.27 0.17
C LEU A 33 -9.59 4.80 1.47
N ARG A 34 -10.41 4.93 2.52
CA ARG A 34 -9.98 5.42 3.84
C ARG A 34 -9.36 4.34 4.72
N THR A 35 -9.38 3.08 4.26
CA THR A 35 -8.97 1.93 5.06
C THR A 35 -7.83 1.19 4.37
N LEU A 36 -6.64 1.22 4.97
CA LEU A 36 -5.53 0.34 4.59
C LEU A 36 -5.70 -1.01 5.29
N LEU A 37 -5.56 -2.10 4.54
CA LEU A 37 -5.64 -3.46 5.08
C LEU A 37 -4.22 -4.06 5.19
N PRO A 38 -4.02 -5.09 6.04
CA PRO A 38 -2.75 -5.81 6.10
C PRO A 38 -2.28 -6.35 4.73
N ASP A 39 -3.22 -6.71 3.87
CA ASP A 39 -2.94 -7.19 2.50
C ASP A 39 -2.26 -6.13 1.61
N ASP A 40 -2.29 -4.85 2.00
CA ASP A 40 -1.57 -3.77 1.29
C ASP A 40 -0.08 -3.71 1.66
N LEU A 41 0.35 -4.45 2.68
CA LEU A 41 1.76 -4.50 3.06
C LEU A 41 2.59 -5.12 1.93
N PRO A 42 3.82 -4.63 1.69
CA PRO A 42 4.75 -5.32 0.83
C PRO A 42 5.07 -6.70 1.43
N SER A 43 5.12 -7.75 0.59
CA SER A 43 5.42 -9.13 1.02
C SER A 43 6.80 -9.30 1.66
N ASP A 44 7.68 -8.31 1.55
CA ASP A 44 8.98 -8.27 2.22
C ASP A 44 9.41 -6.81 2.47
N PRO A 45 9.68 -6.39 3.73
CA PRO A 45 10.12 -5.03 4.04
C PRO A 45 11.49 -4.67 3.43
N ALA A 46 12.27 -5.64 2.92
CA ALA A 46 13.57 -5.42 2.29
C ALA A 46 13.57 -5.46 0.74
N VAL A 47 12.51 -5.98 0.10
CA VAL A 47 12.51 -6.34 -1.35
C VAL A 47 11.61 -5.45 -2.23
N ALA A 48 11.26 -4.24 -1.79
CA ALA A 48 10.74 -3.21 -2.72
C ALA A 48 11.76 -2.80 -3.82
N LYS A 49 12.99 -3.34 -3.79
CA LYS A 49 13.98 -3.26 -4.88
C LYS A 49 14.20 -4.63 -5.52
N LYS A 50 13.35 -4.99 -6.48
CA LYS A 50 13.63 -5.80 -7.70
C LYS A 50 12.32 -6.39 -8.22
N ALA A 51 11.67 -5.65 -9.09
CA ALA A 51 10.79 -6.18 -10.13
C ALA A 51 10.87 -5.22 -11.32
#